data_AF-A0A0F9R974-F1
#
_entry.id   AF-A0A0F9R974-F1
#
_cell.length_a   1.000
_cell.length_b   1.000
_cell.length_c   1.000
_cell.angle_alpha   90.00
_cell.angle_beta   90.00
_cell.angle_gamma   90.00
#
_symmetry.space_group_name_H-M   'P 1'
#
loop_
_entity.id
_entity.type
_entity.pdbx_description
1 polymer ?
#
loop_
_entity_poly.entity_id
_entity_poly.type
_entity_poly.pdbx_seq_one_letter_code
_entity_poly.pdbx_strand_id
1 'polypeptide(L)' 'WRKYTPTLGDQLLDSICTAAKEKNVVIWSIGFEVGDHGAAVMQSCASSPSHFFRVEGIELSEAFRAIARQINQLRLTQ' A
#
# COMPACT_ATOMS: atom_id res chain seq x y z
N TRP A 1 -27.87 5.81 -11.48
CA TRP A 1 -27.26 6.54 -10.35
C TRP A 1 -25.96 5.85 -9.95
N ARG A 2 -24.83 6.58 -9.89
CA ARG A 2 -23.54 6.02 -9.44
C ARG A 2 -23.27 6.50 -8.02
N LYS A 3 -23.27 5.58 -7.05
CA LYS A 3 -23.10 5.88 -5.62
C LYS A 3 -21.68 6.35 -5.27
N TYR A 4 -20.67 5.94 -6.05
CA TYR A 4 -19.26 6.27 -5.84
C TYR A 4 -18.56 6.63 -7.15
N THR A 5 -17.53 7.47 -7.09
CA THR A 5 -16.64 7.81 -8.21
C THR A 5 -15.21 7.40 -7.90
N PRO A 6 -14.35 7.14 -8.91
CA PRO A 6 -12.93 6.90 -8.70
C PRO A 6 -12.28 7.99 -7.84
N THR A 7 -12.54 9.26 -8.16
CA THR A 7 -12.04 10.40 -7.39
C THR A 7 -12.46 10.37 -5.91
N LEU A 8 -13.71 10.00 -5.61
CA LEU A 8 -14.16 9.86 -4.22
C LEU A 8 -13.44 8.69 -3.54
N GLY A 9 -13.19 7.59 -4.25
CA GLY A 9 -12.38 6.47 -3.76
C GLY A 9 -10.96 6.89 -3.42
N ASP A 10 -10.31 7.65 -4.30
CA ASP A 10 -8.95 8.17 -4.10
C ASP A 10 -8.88 9.09 -2.87
N GLN A 11 -9.86 9.99 -2.72
CA GLN A 11 -9.95 10.88 -1.56
C GLN A 11 -10.15 10.14 -0.25
N LEU A 12 -10.99 9.10 -0.24
CA LEU A 12 -11.22 8.27 0.94
C LEU A 12 -9.96 7.49 1.32
N LEU A 13 -9.24 6.93 0.33
CA LEU A 13 -7.98 6.23 0.58
C LEU A 13 -6.93 7.19 1.13
N ASP A 14 -6.72 8.34 0.51
CA ASP A 14 -5.76 9.35 0.97
C ASP A 14 -6.05 9.79 2.42
N SER A 15 -7.31 10.03 2.74
CA SER A 15 -7.75 10.44 4.08
C SER A 15 -7.43 9.38 5.14
N ILE A 16 -7.73 8.11 4.88
CA ILE A 16 -7.48 7.04 5.86
C ILE A 16 -5.98 6.74 5.99
N CYS A 17 -5.22 6.79 4.89
CA CYS A 17 -3.77 6.56 4.94
C CYS A 17 -3.06 7.70 5.68
N THR A 18 -3.50 8.95 5.49
CA THR A 18 -3.00 10.09 6.27
C THR A 18 -3.27 9.90 7.76
N ALA A 19 -4.52 9.62 8.14
CA ALA A 19 -4.88 9.38 9.54
C ALA A 19 -4.09 8.22 10.18
N ALA A 20 -3.84 7.15 9.42
CA ALA A 20 -3.05 6.02 9.90
C ALA A 20 -1.57 6.39 10.08
N LYS A 21 -0.97 7.15 9.15
CA LYS A 21 0.41 7.66 9.26
C LYS A 21 0.58 8.57 10.48
N GLU A 22 -0.38 9.45 10.76
CA GLU A 22 -0.38 10.32 11.95
C GLU A 22 -0.41 9.52 13.27
N LYS A 23 -0.90 8.28 13.24
CA LYS A 23 -0.87 7.34 14.37
C LYS A 23 0.36 6.44 14.38
N ASN A 24 1.39 6.76 13.59
CA ASN A 24 2.61 5.97 13.42
C ASN A 24 2.35 4.53 12.94
N VAL A 25 1.25 4.30 12.22
CA VAL A 25 0.99 3.01 11.58
C VAL A 25 1.85 2.90 10.32
N VAL A 26 2.59 1.80 10.20
CA VAL A 26 3.34 1.47 8.98
C VAL A 26 2.39 0.85 7.97
N ILE A 27 2.22 1.51 6.83
CA ILE A 27 1.31 1.12 5.75
C ILE A 27 2.13 0.50 4.63
N TRP A 28 1.87 -0.78 4.40
CA TRP A 28 2.33 -1.53 3.23
C TRP A 28 1.20 -1.60 2.22
N SER A 29 1.46 -1.24 0.96
CA SER A 29 0.46 -1.33 -0.11
C SER A 29 0.95 -2.24 -1.23
N ILE A 30 0.05 -3.12 -1.70
CA ILE A 30 0.31 -4.01 -2.83
C ILE A 30 -0.71 -3.71 -3.93
N GLY A 31 -0.26 -3.08 -5.01
CA GLY A 31 -1.06 -2.88 -6.21
C GLY A 31 -1.01 -4.11 -7.10
N PHE A 32 -2.03 -4.96 -7.02
CA PHE A 32 -2.17 -6.15 -7.84
C PHE A 32 -2.95 -5.84 -9.13
N GLU A 33 -2.31 -6.03 -10.29
CA GLU A 33 -2.91 -5.79 -11.61
C GLU A 33 -3.55 -4.39 -11.76
N VAL A 34 -2.90 -3.39 -11.18
CA VAL A 34 -3.37 -1.99 -11.20
C VAL A 34 -2.73 -1.19 -12.34
N GLY A 35 -3.53 -0.35 -12.99
CA GLY A 35 -3.04 0.68 -13.91
C GLY A 35 -2.31 1.82 -13.17
N ASP A 36 -1.68 2.71 -13.93
CA ASP A 36 -0.77 3.73 -13.37
C ASP A 36 -1.43 4.67 -12.35
N HIS A 37 -2.69 5.04 -12.58
CA HIS A 37 -3.47 5.84 -11.62
C HIS A 37 -3.59 5.12 -10.27
N GLY A 38 -4.01 3.85 -10.29
CA GLY A 38 -4.14 3.05 -9.08
C GLY A 38 -2.80 2.84 -8.39
N ALA A 39 -1.74 2.57 -9.17
CA ALA A 39 -0.39 2.44 -8.64
C ALA A 39 0.08 3.72 -7.92
N ALA A 40 -0.14 4.89 -8.52
CA ALA A 40 0.25 6.17 -7.93
C ALA A 40 -0.51 6.47 -6.62
N VAL A 41 -1.82 6.24 -6.61
CA VAL A 41 -2.67 6.42 -5.43
C VAL A 41 -2.25 5.47 -4.29
N MET A 42 -1.97 4.21 -4.61
CA MET A 42 -1.53 3.22 -3.64
C MET A 42 -0.09 3.45 -3.14
N GLN A 43 0.80 3.96 -3.99
CA GLN A 43 2.16 4.35 -3.60
C GLN A 43 2.13 5.56 -2.67
N SER A 44 1.28 6.56 -2.92
CA SER A 44 1.06 7.69 -2.01
C SER A 44 0.59 7.22 -0.63
N CYS A 45 -0.32 6.24 -0.58
CA CYS A 45 -0.82 5.67 0.66
C CYS A 45 0.28 4.94 1.49
N ALA A 46 1.29 4.35 0.85
CA ALA A 46 2.37 3.65 1.55
C ALA A 46 3.17 4.58 2.48
N SER A 47 3.77 4.03 3.54
CA SER A 47 4.59 4.82 4.48
C SER A 47 5.89 5.34 3.89
N SER A 48 6.42 4.67 2.86
CA SER A 48 7.53 5.17 2.02
C SER A 48 7.51 4.43 0.68
N PRO A 49 8.31 4.85 -0.32
CA PRO A 49 8.43 4.13 -1.59
C PRO A 49 8.82 2.65 -1.44
N SER A 50 9.56 2.28 -0.38
CA SER A 50 9.95 0.88 -0.12
C SER A 50 8.82 0.03 0.47
N HIS A 51 7.71 0.65 0.88
CA HIS A 51 6.53 -0.04 1.41
C HIS A 51 5.45 -0.31 0.34
N PHE A 52 5.71 0.10 -0.91
CA PHE A 52 4.82 -0.14 -2.05
C PHE A 52 5.37 -1.27 -2.93
N PHE A 53 4.48 -2.17 -3.33
CA PHE A 53 4.76 -3.24 -4.28
C PHE A 53 3.73 -3.17 -5.40
N ARG A 54 4.16 -2.97 -6.64
CA ARG A 54 3.33 -3.20 -7.83
C ARG A 54 3.63 -4.60 -8.35
N VAL A 55 2.61 -5.44 -8.48
CA VAL A 55 2.79 -6.85 -8.84
C VAL A 55 1.76 -7.30 -9.86
N GLU A 56 2.15 -8.30 -10.65
CA GLU A 56 1.30 -8.94 -11.66
C GLU A 56 1.35 -10.47 -11.49
N GLY A 57 0.21 -11.14 -11.71
CA GLY A 57 0.14 -12.61 -11.68
C GLY A 57 0.68 -13.26 -10.39
N ILE A 58 1.67 -14.14 -10.52
CA ILE A 58 2.15 -15.01 -9.42
C ILE A 58 3.07 -14.32 -8.40
N GLU A 59 3.48 -13.07 -8.68
CA GLU A 59 4.42 -12.30 -7.85
C GLU A 59 3.81 -11.83 -6.53
N LEU A 60 2.49 -11.93 -6.38
CA LEU A 60 1.79 -11.57 -5.14
C LEU A 60 2.35 -12.32 -3.92
N SER A 61 2.66 -13.61 -4.08
CA SER A 61 3.24 -14.42 -3.02
C SER A 61 4.64 -13.95 -2.61
N GLU A 62 5.42 -13.43 -3.56
CA GLU A 62 6.76 -12.91 -3.32
C GLU A 62 6.72 -11.56 -2.60
N ALA A 63 5.78 -10.68 -2.96
CA ALA A 63 5.56 -9.43 -2.26
C ALA A 63 5.22 -9.68 -0.77
N PHE A 64 4.27 -10.58 -0.48
CA PHE A 64 3.96 -10.93 0.91
C PHE A 64 5.17 -11.52 1.65
N ARG A 65 5.97 -12.38 1.00
CA ARG A 65 7.21 -12.90 1.59
C ARG A 65 8.22 -11.80 1.87
N ALA A 66 8.37 -10.82 0.97
CA ALA A 66 9.28 -9.68 1.15
C ALA A 66 8.88 -8.82 2.35
N ILE A 67 7.58 -8.51 2.49
CA ILE A 67 7.04 -7.78 3.64
C ILE A 67 7.31 -8.55 4.93
N ALA A 68 7.01 -9.85 4.96
CA ALA A 68 7.23 -10.69 6.14
C ALA A 68 8.71 -10.71 6.57
N ARG A 69 9.65 -10.78 5.62
CA ARG A 69 11.10 -10.70 5.93
C ARG A 69 11.47 -9.36 6.55
N GLN A 70 11.01 -8.25 5.98
CA GLN A 70 11.32 -6.91 6.48
C GLN A 70 10.76 -6.68 7.89
N ILE A 71 9.53 -7.13 8.16
CA ILE A 71 8.93 -7.09 9.51
C ILE A 71 9.75 -7.93 10.51
N ASN A 72 10.17 -9.13 10.12
CA ASN A 72 10.94 -10.00 11.00
C ASN A 72 12.36 -9.49 11.27
N GLN A 73 13.00 -8.82 10.30
CA GLN A 73 14.32 -8.19 10.50
C GLN A 73 14.29 -7.11 11.58
N LEU A 74 13.24 -6.28 11.61
CA LEU A 74 13.04 -5.26 12.67
C LEU A 74 12.92 -5.87 14.09
N ARG A 75 12.57 -7.16 14.18
CA ARG A 75 12.43 -7.88 15.43
C ARG A 75 13.73 -8.54 15.90
N LEU A 76 14.70 -8.74 15.00
CA LEU A 76 15.99 -9.39 15.33
C LEU A 76 17.08 -8.38 15.74
N THR A 77 16.89 -7.09 15.48
CA THR A 77 17.84 -6.02 15.84
C THR A 77 17.53 -5.37 17.20
N GLN A 78 16.75 -6.04 18.05
CA GLN A 78 16.38 -5.62 19.41
C GLN A 78 16.70 -6.73 20.41
#